data_AF-A0A661RZV1-F1
#
_entry.id   AF-A0A661RZV1-F1
#
_cell.length_a   1.000
_cell.length_b   1.000
_cell.length_c   1.000
_cell.angle_alpha   90.00
_cell.angle_beta   90.00
_cell.angle_gamma   90.00
#
_symmetry.space_group_name_H-M   'P 1'
#
loop_
_entity.id
_entity.type
_entity.pdbx_description
1 polymer ?
#
loop_
_entity_poly.entity_id
_entity_poly.type
_entity_poly.pdbx_seq_one_letter_code
_entity_poly.pdbx_strand_id
1 'polypeptide(L)'
;MIRQLFSKFFGKSETLEKETDDVVIFARTIEKLIDETSLEIFRKYNETLLAESNIYIVPAVWGAMKEGELTATQKEIHARIYPVIKKILEALYQESMSPDQKFAIGYLVRGLFISKTIYMIEFYKNLSGSQVSIGGGQSTDLKDIEILGRA
;
A
#
# COMPACT_ATOMS: atom_id res chain seq x y z
N MET A 1 -5.04 57.26 21.37
CA MET A 1 -5.30 55.95 22.01
C MET A 1 -6.12 55.03 21.10
N ILE A 2 -5.74 54.83 19.83
CA ILE A 2 -6.41 53.89 18.90
C ILE A 2 -5.36 53.35 17.91
N ARG A 3 -4.41 52.56 18.40
CA ARG A 3 -3.42 51.85 17.55
C ARG A 3 -3.08 50.44 18.08
N GLN A 4 -3.98 49.84 18.86
CA GLN A 4 -3.77 48.52 19.46
C GLN A 4 -4.80 47.45 19.03
N LEU A 5 -5.70 47.72 18.08
CA LEU A 5 -6.79 46.78 17.76
C LEU A 5 -6.60 45.86 16.54
N PHE A 6 -5.49 45.96 15.78
CA PHE A 6 -5.34 45.22 14.50
C PHE A 6 -4.18 44.21 14.45
N SER A 7 -3.70 43.68 15.59
CA SER A 7 -2.68 42.60 15.57
C SER A 7 -3.21 41.20 15.93
N LYS A 8 -4.50 41.05 16.22
CA LYS A 8 -5.05 39.79 16.76
C LYS A 8 -5.69 38.83 15.75
N PHE A 9 -5.70 39.15 14.45
CA PHE A 9 -6.45 38.34 13.46
C PHE A 9 -5.61 37.67 12.36
N PHE A 10 -4.28 37.84 12.31
CA PHE A 10 -3.44 37.29 11.24
C PHE A 10 -2.56 36.06 11.61
N GLY A 11 -2.58 35.62 12.87
CA GLY A 11 -1.69 34.53 13.34
C GLY A 11 -2.21 33.09 13.18
N LYS A 12 -3.31 32.87 12.45
CA LYS A 12 -3.98 31.55 12.36
C LYS A 12 -3.89 30.88 10.98
N SER A 13 -3.40 31.59 9.95
CA SER A 13 -3.35 31.09 8.58
C SER A 13 -2.12 30.21 8.33
N GLU A 14 -0.94 30.66 8.75
CA GLU A 14 0.33 29.92 8.52
C GLU A 14 0.41 28.61 9.30
N THR A 15 -0.21 28.52 10.48
CA THR A 15 -0.23 27.29 11.29
C THR A 15 -1.14 26.22 10.70
N LEU A 16 -2.27 26.60 10.10
CA LEU A 16 -3.19 25.66 9.44
C LEU A 16 -2.60 25.09 8.15
N GLU A 17 -1.95 25.92 7.32
CA GLU A 17 -1.27 25.45 6.10
C GLU A 17 -0.16 24.45 6.43
N LYS A 18 0.64 24.74 7.46
CA LYS A 18 1.74 23.85 7.88
C LYS A 18 1.25 22.52 8.44
N GLU A 19 0.18 22.54 9.26
CA GLU A 19 -0.44 21.31 9.77
C GLU A 19 -1.02 20.44 8.63
N THR A 20 -1.62 21.07 7.61
CA THR A 20 -2.13 20.33 6.44
C THR A 20 -1.01 19.69 5.61
N ASP A 21 0.10 20.41 5.41
CA ASP A 21 1.26 19.87 4.68
C ASP A 21 1.88 18.67 5.40
N ASP A 22 2.00 18.74 6.72
CA ASP A 22 2.56 17.66 7.54
C ASP A 22 1.71 16.37 7.46
N VAL A 23 0.37 16.51 7.46
CA VAL A 23 -0.55 15.37 7.30
C VAL A 23 -0.43 14.75 5.91
N VAL A 24 -0.31 15.55 4.86
CA VAL A 24 -0.16 15.06 3.47
C VAL A 24 1.18 14.36 3.29
N ILE A 25 2.28 14.91 3.82
CA ILE A 25 3.61 14.29 3.77
C ILE A 25 3.59 12.93 4.49
N PHE A 26 2.92 12.87 5.64
CA PHE A 26 2.78 11.63 6.39
C PHE A 26 1.99 10.56 5.61
N ALA A 27 0.84 10.94 5.05
CA ALA A 27 0.03 10.04 4.22
C ALA A 27 0.83 9.50 3.01
N ARG A 28 1.54 10.37 2.29
CA ARG A 28 2.42 10.00 1.16
C ARG A 28 3.54 9.05 1.57
N THR A 29 4.06 9.20 2.79
CA THR A 29 5.10 8.30 3.31
C THR A 29 4.56 6.89 3.51
N ILE A 30 3.34 6.77 4.07
CA ILE A 30 2.67 5.46 4.23
C ILE A 30 2.34 4.86 2.87
N GLU A 31 1.77 5.65 1.96
CA GLU A 31 1.44 5.22 0.61
C GLU A 31 2.68 4.65 -0.10
N LYS A 32 3.79 5.39 -0.07
CA LYS A 32 5.07 4.96 -0.65
C LYS A 32 5.53 3.61 -0.10
N LEU A 33 5.44 3.40 1.22
CA LEU A 33 5.82 2.11 1.83
C LEU A 33 4.98 0.95 1.32
N ILE A 34 3.66 1.16 1.16
CA ILE A 34 2.76 0.14 0.64
C ILE A 34 3.08 -0.13 -0.83
N ASP A 35 3.27 0.91 -1.63
CA ASP A 35 3.54 0.84 -3.06
C ASP A 35 4.83 0.11 -3.38
N GLU A 36 5.94 0.54 -2.78
CA GLU A 36 7.26 -0.03 -3.02
C GLU A 36 7.30 -1.50 -2.58
N THR A 37 6.73 -1.80 -1.43
CA THR A 37 6.69 -3.18 -0.90
C THR A 37 5.80 -4.07 -1.76
N SER A 38 4.62 -3.59 -2.18
CA SER A 38 3.73 -4.37 -3.05
C SER A 38 4.40 -4.65 -4.40
N LEU A 39 5.05 -3.64 -5.00
CA LEU A 39 5.77 -3.78 -6.26
C LEU A 39 6.96 -4.74 -6.14
N GLU A 40 7.72 -4.69 -5.04
CA GLU A 40 8.79 -5.64 -4.77
C GLU A 40 8.26 -7.08 -4.71
N ILE A 41 7.18 -7.30 -3.95
CA ILE A 41 6.53 -8.61 -3.84
C ILE A 41 6.08 -9.11 -5.20
N PHE A 42 5.38 -8.27 -5.96
CA PHE A 42 4.91 -8.65 -7.28
C PHE A 42 6.09 -9.00 -8.19
N ARG A 43 7.10 -8.13 -8.31
CA ARG A 43 8.27 -8.39 -9.16
C ARG A 43 9.00 -9.68 -8.80
N LYS A 44 9.19 -9.93 -7.50
CA LYS A 44 9.93 -11.09 -7.02
C LYS A 44 9.17 -12.40 -7.20
N TYR A 45 7.86 -12.39 -7.03
CA TYR A 45 7.03 -13.59 -7.01
C TYR A 45 6.06 -13.66 -8.20
N ASN A 46 6.31 -12.89 -9.27
CA ASN A 46 5.37 -12.71 -10.38
C ASN A 46 4.96 -14.06 -11.01
N GLU A 47 5.89 -14.98 -11.23
CA GLU A 47 5.59 -16.27 -11.88
C GLU A 47 4.55 -17.06 -11.09
N THR A 48 4.76 -17.19 -9.77
CA THR A 48 3.80 -17.86 -8.88
C THR A 48 2.50 -17.08 -8.78
N LEU A 49 2.56 -15.76 -8.58
CA LEU A 49 1.38 -14.92 -8.41
C LEU A 49 0.50 -14.86 -9.66
N LEU A 50 1.09 -15.00 -10.84
CA LEU A 50 0.38 -15.05 -12.12
C LEU A 50 -0.18 -16.45 -12.42
N ALA A 51 0.49 -17.51 -12.00
CA ALA A 51 0.02 -18.88 -12.16
C ALA A 51 -1.16 -19.23 -11.22
N GLU A 52 -1.20 -18.61 -10.05
CA GLU A 52 -2.22 -18.86 -9.02
C GLU A 52 -3.48 -18.00 -9.21
N SER A 53 -4.54 -18.36 -8.47
CA SER A 53 -5.72 -17.50 -8.32
C SER A 53 -5.36 -16.22 -7.56
N ASN A 54 -6.01 -15.09 -7.89
CA ASN A 54 -5.69 -13.80 -7.26
C ASN A 54 -5.90 -13.80 -5.73
N ILE A 55 -6.76 -14.67 -5.20
CA ILE A 55 -6.97 -14.84 -3.75
C ILE A 55 -5.77 -15.45 -3.03
N TYR A 56 -4.78 -16.00 -3.75
CA TYR A 56 -3.58 -16.63 -3.19
C TYR A 56 -2.76 -15.69 -2.30
N ILE A 57 -2.80 -14.37 -2.59
CA ILE A 57 -2.06 -13.37 -1.80
C ILE A 57 -2.66 -13.12 -0.42
N VAL A 58 -3.96 -13.38 -0.25
CA VAL A 58 -4.70 -13.09 0.99
C VAL A 58 -4.04 -13.77 2.21
N PRO A 59 -3.86 -15.10 2.25
CA PRO A 59 -3.24 -15.76 3.39
C PRO A 59 -1.77 -15.33 3.62
N ALA A 60 -1.03 -14.94 2.58
CA ALA A 60 0.34 -14.43 2.72
C ALA A 60 0.37 -13.08 3.45
N VAL A 61 -0.57 -12.17 3.16
CA VAL A 61 -0.65 -10.87 3.84
C VAL A 61 -1.13 -11.03 5.28
N TRP A 62 -2.11 -11.90 5.51
CA TRP A 62 -2.63 -12.14 6.85
C TRP A 62 -1.65 -12.90 7.76
N GLY A 63 -0.78 -13.74 7.20
CA GLY A 63 0.09 -14.63 7.98
C GLY A 63 -0.65 -15.72 8.72
N ALA A 64 -1.93 -15.90 8.42
CA ALA A 64 -2.83 -16.83 9.07
C ALA A 64 -3.75 -17.48 8.04
N MET A 65 -4.19 -18.68 8.36
CA MET A 65 -4.95 -19.54 7.47
C MET A 65 -6.43 -19.47 7.79
N LYS A 66 -7.26 -19.54 6.75
CA LYS A 66 -8.64 -20.02 6.89
C LYS A 66 -8.71 -21.53 6.65
N GLU A 67 -7.87 -22.11 5.75
CA GLU A 67 -7.87 -23.54 5.38
C GLU A 67 -6.48 -24.08 4.95
N GLY A 68 -5.71 -24.70 5.88
CA GLY A 68 -4.47 -25.43 5.55
C GLY A 68 -3.17 -24.61 5.53
N GLU A 69 -1.99 -25.26 5.58
CA GLU A 69 -0.68 -24.62 5.78
C GLU A 69 -0.30 -23.57 4.71
N LEU A 70 0.30 -22.45 5.13
CA LEU A 70 0.92 -21.50 4.20
C LEU A 70 2.00 -22.21 3.37
N THR A 71 1.98 -21.98 2.05
CA THR A 71 3.05 -22.44 1.17
C THR A 71 4.38 -21.75 1.52
N ALA A 72 5.50 -22.31 1.07
CA ALA A 72 6.82 -21.68 1.25
C ALA A 72 6.83 -20.24 0.71
N THR A 73 6.29 -20.02 -0.49
CA THR A 73 6.18 -18.69 -1.09
C THR A 73 5.31 -17.74 -0.26
N GLN A 74 4.16 -18.20 0.26
CA GLN A 74 3.31 -17.36 1.11
C GLN A 74 4.00 -16.99 2.42
N LYS A 75 4.76 -17.91 3.03
CA LYS A 75 5.58 -17.63 4.22
C LYS A 75 6.65 -16.59 3.93
N GLU A 76 7.32 -16.67 2.79
CA GLU A 76 8.32 -15.67 2.39
C GLU A 76 7.70 -14.28 2.12
N ILE A 77 6.57 -14.24 1.41
CA ILE A 77 5.81 -13.00 1.18
C ILE A 77 5.41 -12.39 2.52
N HIS A 78 4.88 -13.20 3.44
CA HIS A 78 4.51 -12.75 4.77
C HIS A 78 5.71 -12.16 5.52
N ALA A 79 6.84 -12.86 5.52
CA ALA A 79 8.06 -12.42 6.20
C ALA A 79 8.59 -11.08 5.68
N ARG A 80 8.30 -10.73 4.41
CA ARG A 80 8.65 -9.44 3.81
C ARG A 80 7.64 -8.33 4.11
N ILE A 81 6.35 -8.63 4.01
CA ILE A 81 5.28 -7.65 4.19
C ILE A 81 5.09 -7.30 5.67
N TYR A 82 5.19 -8.28 6.57
CA TYR A 82 4.85 -8.10 7.98
C TYR A 82 5.67 -7.01 8.69
N PRO A 83 7.01 -6.91 8.52
CA PRO A 83 7.77 -5.81 9.10
C PRO A 83 7.32 -4.43 8.63
N VAL A 84 6.91 -4.31 7.35
CA VAL A 84 6.41 -3.05 6.78
C VAL A 84 5.03 -2.70 7.35
N ILE A 85 4.13 -3.68 7.44
CA ILE A 85 2.83 -3.49 8.11
C ILE A 85 3.05 -3.02 9.54
N LYS A 86 3.93 -3.69 10.29
CA LYS A 86 4.22 -3.31 11.69
C LYS A 86 4.71 -1.87 11.77
N LYS A 87 5.64 -1.47 10.90
CA LYS A 87 6.15 -0.09 10.83
C LYS A 87 5.05 0.94 10.53
N ILE A 88 4.16 0.65 9.58
CA ILE A 88 3.02 1.53 9.25
C ILE A 88 2.08 1.67 10.44
N LEU A 89 1.77 0.56 11.11
CA LEU A 89 0.87 0.55 12.26
C LEU A 89 1.48 1.28 13.46
N GLU A 90 2.78 1.11 13.72
CA GLU A 90 3.49 1.88 14.75
C GLU A 90 3.46 3.39 14.48
N ALA A 91 3.50 3.80 13.21
CA ALA A 91 3.38 5.20 12.83
C ALA A 91 1.94 5.74 12.96
N LEU A 92 0.92 4.89 12.72
CA LEU A 92 -0.49 5.27 12.77
C LEU A 92 -1.11 5.20 14.17
N TYR A 93 -0.59 4.33 15.02
CA TYR A 93 -1.16 4.09 16.34
C TYR A 93 -0.84 5.22 17.31
N GLN A 94 -1.89 5.75 17.92
CA GLN A 94 -1.79 6.66 19.05
C GLN A 94 -1.95 5.89 20.35
N GLU A 95 -1.33 6.37 21.43
CA GLU A 95 -1.40 5.71 22.76
C GLU A 95 -2.85 5.51 23.23
N SER A 96 -3.74 6.45 22.89
CA SER A 96 -5.15 6.46 23.27
C SER A 96 -6.05 5.52 22.46
N MET A 97 -5.55 4.86 21.40
CA MET A 97 -6.38 4.02 20.55
C MET A 97 -6.78 2.71 21.23
N SER A 98 -8.07 2.35 21.11
CA SER A 98 -8.61 1.08 21.60
C SER A 98 -8.09 -0.12 20.78
N PRO A 99 -8.12 -1.35 21.33
CA PRO A 99 -7.80 -2.55 20.58
C PRO A 99 -8.59 -2.70 19.27
N ASP A 100 -9.89 -2.35 19.28
CA ASP A 100 -10.76 -2.45 18.11
C ASP A 100 -10.35 -1.45 17.01
N GLN A 101 -9.96 -0.24 17.39
CA GLN A 101 -9.45 0.77 16.45
C GLN A 101 -8.13 0.32 15.83
N LYS A 102 -7.21 -0.21 16.66
CA LYS A 102 -5.94 -0.77 16.18
C LYS A 102 -6.18 -1.92 15.22
N PHE A 103 -7.11 -2.82 15.55
CA PHE A 103 -7.50 -3.91 14.66
C PHE A 103 -8.08 -3.39 13.34
N ALA A 104 -9.01 -2.43 13.36
CA ALA A 104 -9.61 -1.87 12.17
C ALA A 104 -8.58 -1.21 11.23
N ILE A 105 -7.67 -0.40 11.79
CA ILE A 105 -6.56 0.19 11.02
C ILE A 105 -5.66 -0.92 10.44
N GLY A 106 -5.32 -1.91 11.26
CA GLY A 106 -4.56 -3.09 10.83
C GLY A 106 -5.22 -3.87 9.69
N TYR A 107 -6.55 -3.99 9.73
CA TYR A 107 -7.34 -4.62 8.69
C TYR A 107 -7.27 -3.83 7.39
N LEU A 108 -7.43 -2.51 7.44
CA LEU A 108 -7.38 -1.63 6.27
C LEU A 108 -5.99 -1.64 5.61
N VAL A 109 -4.91 -1.54 6.39
CA VAL A 109 -3.54 -1.59 5.86
C VAL A 109 -3.28 -2.91 5.14
N ARG A 110 -3.68 -4.05 5.73
CA ARG A 110 -3.59 -5.37 5.06
C ARG A 110 -4.45 -5.43 3.79
N GLY A 111 -5.65 -4.88 3.84
CA GLY A 111 -6.54 -4.76 2.68
C GLY A 111 -5.91 -3.99 1.52
N LEU A 112 -5.17 -2.92 1.79
CA LEU A 112 -4.45 -2.15 0.77
C LEU A 112 -3.34 -2.96 0.10
N PHE A 113 -2.55 -3.71 0.88
CA PHE A 113 -1.54 -4.64 0.33
C PHE A 113 -2.15 -5.70 -0.57
N ILE A 114 -3.23 -6.33 -0.12
CA ILE A 114 -3.97 -7.33 -0.90
C ILE A 114 -4.48 -6.70 -2.20
N SER A 115 -5.14 -5.55 -2.11
CA SER A 115 -5.77 -4.89 -3.26
C SER A 115 -4.75 -4.46 -4.31
N LYS A 116 -3.64 -3.84 -3.90
CA LYS A 116 -2.58 -3.43 -4.85
C LYS A 116 -1.91 -4.63 -5.50
N THR A 117 -1.68 -5.71 -4.75
CA THR A 117 -1.08 -6.92 -5.31
C THR A 117 -2.02 -7.60 -6.30
N ILE A 118 -3.31 -7.73 -5.98
CA ILE A 118 -4.33 -8.25 -6.90
C ILE A 118 -4.41 -7.38 -8.14
N TYR A 119 -4.42 -6.05 -7.99
CA TYR A 119 -4.42 -5.14 -9.13
C TYR A 119 -3.24 -5.40 -10.07
N MET A 120 -2.01 -5.56 -9.56
CA MET A 120 -0.85 -5.86 -10.39
C MET A 120 -0.97 -7.22 -11.10
N ILE A 121 -1.48 -8.25 -10.41
CA ILE A 121 -1.73 -9.57 -11.00
C ILE A 121 -2.72 -9.46 -12.16
N GLU A 122 -3.87 -8.83 -11.93
CA GLU A 122 -4.93 -8.69 -12.95
C GLU A 122 -4.48 -7.81 -14.11
N PHE A 123 -3.80 -6.69 -13.82
CA PHE A 123 -3.23 -5.80 -14.83
C PHE A 123 -2.28 -6.57 -15.76
N TYR A 124 -1.37 -7.38 -15.19
CA TYR A 124 -0.43 -8.18 -15.98
C TYR A 124 -1.11 -9.28 -16.77
N LYS A 125 -2.05 -10.02 -16.17
CA LYS A 125 -2.84 -11.05 -16.88
C LYS A 125 -3.55 -10.46 -18.10
N ASN A 126 -4.13 -9.26 -17.94
CA ASN A 126 -4.83 -8.56 -19.02
C ASN A 126 -3.87 -8.01 -20.09
N LEU A 127 -2.69 -7.53 -19.69
CA LEU A 127 -1.65 -7.07 -20.63
C LEU A 127 -1.14 -8.24 -21.49
N SER A 128 -0.81 -9.38 -20.86
CA SER A 128 -0.37 -10.59 -21.55
C SER A 128 -1.48 -11.19 -22.42
N GLY A 129 -2.74 -11.18 -21.97
CA GLY A 129 -3.89 -11.61 -22.77
C GLY A 129 -4.14 -10.72 -24.00
N SER A 130 -3.85 -9.42 -23.89
CA SER A 130 -3.94 -8.48 -25.01
C SER A 130 -2.84 -8.71 -26.06
N GLN A 131 -1.63 -9.10 -25.65
CA GLN A 131 -0.53 -9.39 -26.58
C GLN A 131 -0.72 -10.68 -27.39
N VAL A 132 -1.47 -11.66 -26.89
CA VAL A 132 -1.75 -12.91 -27.64
C VAL A 132 -2.72 -12.65 -28.81
N SER A 133 -3.41 -11.51 -28.85
CA SER A 133 -4.37 -11.17 -29.91
C SER A 133 -3.82 -10.27 -31.03
N ILE A 134 -2.59 -9.75 -30.92
CA ILE A 134 -1.96 -8.94 -31.98
C ILE A 134 -0.51 -9.40 -32.12
N GLY A 135 -0.22 -10.12 -33.22
CA GLY A 135 1.13 -10.57 -33.54
C GLY A 135 2.11 -9.40 -33.61
N GLY A 136 3.19 -9.51 -32.83
CA GLY A 136 4.31 -8.57 -32.86
C GLY A 136 4.84 -8.28 -31.47
N GLY A 137 5.92 -8.97 -31.09
CA GLY A 137 6.51 -8.88 -29.75
C GLY A 137 6.93 -7.47 -29.36
N GLN A 138 6.37 -6.99 -28.25
CA GLN A 138 7.02 -6.02 -27.38
C GLN A 138 6.96 -6.54 -25.95
N SER A 139 8.09 -7.02 -25.46
CA SER A 139 8.32 -7.31 -24.05
C SER A 139 8.16 -6.02 -23.25
N THR A 140 7.01 -5.79 -22.65
CA THR A 140 6.83 -4.77 -21.62
C THR A 140 7.67 -5.16 -20.41
N ASP A 141 8.81 -4.48 -20.23
CA ASP A 141 9.74 -4.68 -19.13
C ASP A 141 9.06 -4.28 -17.80
N LEU A 142 9.29 -5.04 -16.72
CA LEU A 142 8.74 -4.78 -15.38
C LEU A 142 9.14 -3.39 -14.83
N LYS A 143 10.09 -2.73 -15.48
CA LYS A 143 10.55 -1.37 -15.18
C LYS A 143 9.58 -0.29 -15.62
N ASP A 144 8.68 -0.59 -16.55
CA ASP A 144 7.74 0.37 -17.15
C ASP A 144 6.37 0.38 -16.45
N ILE A 145 6.18 -0.42 -15.40
CA ILE A 145 4.98 -0.36 -14.56
C ILE A 145 5.06 0.89 -13.70
N GLU A 146 4.44 1.96 -14.16
CA GLU A 146 4.08 3.06 -13.28
C GLU A 146 2.93 2.59 -12.37
N ILE A 147 3.13 2.70 -11.05
CA ILE A 147 2.04 2.48 -10.09
C ILE A 147 1.08 3.65 -10.27
N LEU A 148 0.01 3.45 -11.05
CA LEU A 148 -1.04 4.44 -11.20
C LEU A 148 -1.71 4.65 -9.84
N GLY A 149 -1.57 5.87 -9.31
CA GLY A 149 -1.96 6.22 -7.94
C GLY A 149 -1.31 7.51 -7.42
N ARG A 150 -0.23 7.99 -8.07
CA ARG A 150 0.32 9.33 -7.78
C ARG A 150 -0.67 10.41 -8.24
N ALA A 151 -1.53 10.84 -7.33
CA ALA A 151 -2.30 12.09 -7.41
C ALA A 151 -1.58 13.22 -6.66
#